data_AF-A0A946Y4L1-F1
#
_entry.id   AF-A0A946Y4L1-F1
#
_cell.length_a   1.000
_cell.length_b   1.000
_cell.length_c   1.000
_cell.angle_alpha   90.00
_cell.angle_beta   90.00
_cell.angle_gamma   90.00
#
_symmetry.space_group_name_H-M   'P 1'
#
loop_
_entity.id
_entity.type
_entity.pdbx_description
1 polymer ?
#
loop_
_entity_poly.entity_id
_entity_poly.type
_entity_poly.pdbx_seq_one_letter_code
_entity_poly.pdbx_strand_id
1 'polypeptide(L)'
;LGTLNANGKQELYVYALTRTGRVETTNYRTVKLPSNNEVPEFVQAEFADFYRDMFAKQTKAENERAVFLEYAWDMAWCDPCAADPLSRDELRKLGVFWLDAPAKGRMAPSQAQDVFVTRLHVRYDSEHFPEDLVFQETGDRQNYQGRYVIRHPWKSSLNCDASAYKAAVRERQEREAQTLANLTGWDIDDIRRKIPFFDTDQPAPPKEPWWKRLW
;
A
#
# COMPACT_ATOMS: atom_id res chain seq x y z
N LEU A 1 6.53 -19.02 -15.90
CA LEU A 1 5.33 -19.12 -15.03
C LEU A 1 4.18 -19.70 -15.84
N GLY A 2 3.46 -20.69 -15.33
CA GLY A 2 2.57 -21.52 -16.14
C GLY A 2 1.20 -20.91 -16.43
N THR A 3 1.09 -19.97 -17.38
CA THR A 3 -0.22 -19.55 -17.93
C THR A 3 -0.92 -20.67 -18.69
N LEU A 4 -0.15 -21.62 -19.23
CA LEU A 4 -0.63 -22.75 -20.03
C LEU A 4 -1.69 -23.61 -19.34
N ASN A 5 -1.74 -23.62 -18.00
CA ASN A 5 -2.69 -24.41 -17.21
C ASN A 5 -3.65 -23.54 -16.37
N ALA A 6 -3.63 -22.22 -16.54
CA ALA A 6 -4.46 -21.32 -15.75
C ALA A 6 -5.82 -21.10 -16.42
N ASN A 7 -6.92 -21.47 -15.76
CA ASN A 7 -8.28 -21.21 -16.24
C ASN A 7 -8.72 -19.73 -16.13
N GLY A 8 -7.79 -18.82 -15.77
CA GLY A 8 -8.06 -17.41 -15.54
C GLY A 8 -6.87 -16.70 -14.92
N LYS A 9 -7.13 -15.50 -14.40
CA LYS A 9 -6.10 -14.66 -13.76
C LYS A 9 -5.58 -15.30 -12.48
N GLN A 10 -4.28 -15.21 -12.27
CA GLN A 10 -3.60 -15.69 -11.07
C GLN A 10 -2.90 -14.54 -10.36
N GLU A 11 -2.84 -14.59 -9.03
CA GLU A 11 -2.05 -13.64 -8.25
C GLU A 11 -0.65 -14.24 -8.00
N LEU A 12 0.39 -13.53 -8.42
CA LEU A 12 1.79 -13.86 -8.16
C LEU A 12 2.38 -12.83 -7.21
N TYR A 13 2.93 -13.33 -6.10
CA TYR A 13 3.70 -12.53 -5.15
C TYR A 13 5.19 -12.87 -5.30
N VAL A 14 6.01 -11.85 -5.49
CA VAL A 14 7.46 -11.98 -5.58
C VAL A 14 8.08 -11.26 -4.40
N TYR A 15 8.84 -12.00 -3.59
CA TYR A 15 9.65 -11.46 -2.51
C TYR A 15 11.12 -11.58 -2.93
N ALA A 16 11.79 -10.43 -3.06
CA ALA A 16 13.21 -10.38 -3.39
C ALA A 16 14.00 -9.82 -2.21
N LEU A 17 15.11 -10.51 -1.90
CA LEU A 17 16.08 -10.12 -0.89
C LEU A 17 17.38 -9.80 -1.61
N THR A 18 17.87 -8.58 -1.46
CA THR A 18 19.02 -8.05 -2.21
C THR A 18 19.98 -7.30 -1.29
N ARG A 19 21.17 -7.00 -1.80
CA ARG A 19 22.17 -6.21 -1.07
C ARG A 19 22.09 -4.74 -1.44
N THR A 20 21.86 -4.45 -2.72
CA THR A 20 22.11 -3.11 -3.26
C THR A 20 20.86 -2.24 -3.30
N GLY A 21 19.68 -2.80 -3.63
CA GLY A 21 18.44 -2.03 -3.67
C GLY A 21 17.26 -2.81 -4.23
N ARG A 22 16.22 -2.06 -4.63
CA ARG A 22 14.94 -2.58 -5.12
C ARG A 22 15.11 -3.48 -6.35
N VAL A 23 14.27 -4.52 -6.43
CA VAL A 23 14.09 -5.30 -7.66
C VAL A 23 12.92 -4.76 -8.48
N GLU A 24 13.13 -4.66 -9.79
CA GLU A 24 12.10 -4.28 -10.76
C GLU A 24 12.07 -5.25 -11.93
N THR A 25 11.01 -5.16 -12.73
CA THR A 25 10.93 -5.87 -14.01
C THR A 25 11.49 -5.02 -15.15
N THR A 26 12.18 -5.65 -16.11
CA THR A 26 12.75 -4.96 -17.28
C THR A 26 11.82 -4.99 -18.50
N ASN A 27 10.95 -6.01 -18.60
CA ASN A 27 10.03 -6.21 -19.72
C ASN A 27 8.57 -5.80 -19.41
N TYR A 28 8.27 -5.47 -18.16
CA TYR A 28 6.98 -4.93 -17.73
C TYR A 28 7.19 -3.73 -16.84
N ARG A 29 6.21 -2.80 -16.82
CA ARG A 29 6.31 -1.61 -15.98
C ARG A 29 6.12 -1.98 -14.52
N THR A 30 7.12 -1.70 -13.69
CA THR A 30 6.94 -1.73 -12.23
C THR A 30 6.30 -0.42 -11.78
N VAL A 31 5.16 -0.47 -11.10
CA VAL A 31 4.40 0.71 -10.64
C VAL A 31 4.18 0.67 -9.14
N LYS A 32 4.24 1.83 -8.49
CA LYS A 32 3.92 1.94 -7.06
C LYS A 32 2.40 1.85 -6.87
N LEU A 33 1.96 1.01 -5.95
CA LEU A 33 0.57 0.98 -5.52
C LEU A 33 0.17 2.35 -4.90
N PRO A 34 -1.11 2.77 -4.97
CA PRO A 34 -1.54 3.95 -4.22
C PRO A 34 -1.27 3.77 -2.72
N SER A 35 -0.67 4.78 -2.09
CA SER A 35 -0.26 4.74 -0.68
C SER A 35 -0.40 6.12 -0.03
N ASN A 36 -0.37 6.17 1.30
CA ASN A 36 -0.53 7.38 2.12
C ASN A 36 -1.89 8.07 1.98
N ASN A 37 -2.91 7.33 1.53
CA ASN A 37 -4.26 7.85 1.38
C ASN A 37 -5.01 7.72 2.70
N GLU A 38 -5.71 8.79 3.10
CA GLU A 38 -6.62 8.78 4.24
C GLU A 38 -7.93 8.11 3.85
N VAL A 39 -8.35 7.10 4.63
CA VAL A 39 -9.56 6.30 4.38
C VAL A 39 -10.43 6.25 5.65
N PRO A 40 -11.76 6.04 5.52
CA PRO A 40 -12.66 6.02 6.67
C PRO A 40 -12.34 4.92 7.69
N GLU A 41 -12.66 5.15 8.97
CA GLU A 41 -12.39 4.23 10.09
C GLU A 41 -12.93 2.81 9.87
N PHE A 42 -14.11 2.65 9.26
CA PHE A 42 -14.71 1.33 9.03
C PHE A 42 -13.88 0.44 8.07
N VAL A 43 -13.00 1.02 7.25
CA VAL A 43 -12.12 0.28 6.33
C VAL A 43 -11.18 -0.65 7.10
N GLN A 44 -10.88 -0.36 8.38
CA GLN A 44 -10.10 -1.27 9.21
C GLN A 44 -10.71 -2.68 9.28
N ALA A 45 -12.04 -2.78 9.42
CA ALA A 45 -12.75 -4.04 9.48
C ALA A 45 -12.98 -4.67 8.09
N GLU A 46 -13.00 -3.85 7.04
CA GLU A 46 -13.26 -4.25 5.65
C GLU A 46 -11.98 -4.23 4.79
N PHE A 47 -10.79 -4.29 5.41
CA PHE A 47 -9.53 -4.02 4.72
C PHE A 47 -9.26 -4.99 3.57
N ALA A 48 -9.63 -6.26 3.73
CA ALA A 48 -9.46 -7.27 2.69
C ALA A 48 -10.27 -6.93 1.42
N ASP A 49 -11.51 -6.47 1.59
CA ASP A 49 -12.38 -6.09 0.48
C ASP A 49 -11.91 -4.80 -0.18
N PHE A 50 -11.56 -3.80 0.64
CA PHE A 50 -10.93 -2.57 0.19
C PHE A 50 -9.69 -2.85 -0.67
N TYR A 51 -8.78 -3.70 -0.18
CA TYR A 51 -7.53 -4.00 -0.87
C TYR A 51 -7.76 -4.68 -2.21
N ARG A 52 -8.63 -5.69 -2.23
CA ARG A 52 -8.96 -6.45 -3.43
C ARG A 52 -9.55 -5.56 -4.52
N ASP A 53 -10.48 -4.68 -4.15
CA ASP A 53 -11.18 -3.82 -5.12
C ASP A 53 -10.29 -2.66 -5.58
N MET A 54 -9.49 -2.08 -4.69
CA MET A 54 -8.47 -1.10 -5.05
C MET A 54 -7.43 -1.71 -6.01
N PHE A 55 -6.89 -2.89 -5.69
CA PHE A 55 -5.92 -3.58 -6.55
C PHE A 55 -6.51 -3.94 -7.91
N ALA A 56 -7.77 -4.42 -7.95
CA ALA A 56 -8.46 -4.69 -9.20
C ALA A 56 -8.66 -3.43 -10.06
N LYS A 57 -9.01 -2.29 -9.44
CA LYS A 57 -9.14 -1.01 -10.13
C LYS A 57 -7.79 -0.53 -10.68
N GLN A 58 -6.72 -0.63 -9.89
CA GLN A 58 -5.38 -0.23 -10.34
C GLN A 58 -4.84 -1.13 -11.45
N THR A 59 -5.07 -2.43 -11.36
CA THR A 59 -4.72 -3.37 -12.43
C THR A 59 -5.38 -2.97 -13.75
N LYS A 60 -6.68 -2.65 -13.72
CA LYS A 60 -7.40 -2.17 -14.91
C LYS A 60 -6.86 -0.83 -15.42
N ALA A 61 -6.56 0.10 -14.53
CA ALA A 61 -6.01 1.41 -14.89
C ALA A 61 -4.64 1.32 -15.59
N GLU A 62 -3.85 0.29 -15.25
CA GLU A 62 -2.56 -0.01 -15.87
C GLU A 62 -2.67 -1.05 -17.02
N ASN A 63 -3.84 -1.14 -17.66
CA ASN A 63 -4.13 -2.03 -18.79
C ASN A 63 -3.78 -3.51 -18.53
N GLU A 64 -3.90 -3.94 -17.28
CA GLU A 64 -3.66 -5.31 -16.81
C GLU A 64 -2.22 -5.82 -17.05
N ARG A 65 -1.25 -4.91 -17.23
CA ARG A 65 0.14 -5.23 -17.61
C ARG A 65 1.19 -4.79 -16.59
N ALA A 66 0.75 -4.18 -15.48
CA ALA A 66 1.68 -3.67 -14.48
C ALA A 66 2.08 -4.72 -13.44
N VAL A 67 3.32 -4.56 -12.97
CA VAL A 67 3.86 -5.25 -11.80
C VAL A 67 3.85 -4.26 -10.64
N PHE A 68 3.06 -4.53 -9.60
CA PHE A 68 2.86 -3.58 -8.53
C PHE A 68 3.91 -3.72 -7.45
N LEU A 69 4.64 -2.65 -7.16
CA LEU A 69 5.47 -2.52 -5.98
C LEU A 69 4.57 -2.24 -4.78
N GLU A 70 4.54 -3.19 -3.83
CA GLU A 70 3.80 -3.07 -2.57
C GLU A 70 4.72 -2.68 -1.41
N TYR A 71 5.98 -3.09 -1.47
CA TYR A 71 6.97 -2.84 -0.42
C TYR A 71 8.38 -2.80 -0.99
N ALA A 72 9.18 -1.82 -0.57
CA ALA A 72 10.62 -1.73 -0.80
C ALA A 72 11.26 -1.05 0.41
N TRP A 73 12.07 -1.76 1.18
CA TRP A 73 12.65 -1.18 2.41
C TRP A 73 13.94 -1.90 2.81
N ASP A 74 14.86 -1.11 3.38
CA ASP A 74 16.11 -1.58 3.99
C ASP A 74 15.90 -2.15 5.41
N MET A 75 16.10 -3.45 5.60
CA MET A 75 15.96 -4.09 6.91
C MET A 75 17.01 -3.66 7.94
N ALA A 76 18.02 -2.88 7.53
CA ALA A 76 19.01 -2.28 8.43
C ALA A 76 18.38 -1.30 9.44
N TRP A 77 17.30 -0.62 9.07
CA TRP A 77 16.68 0.42 9.88
C TRP A 77 15.18 0.44 9.68
N CYS A 78 14.46 0.30 10.79
CA CYS A 78 13.02 0.24 10.78
C CYS A 78 12.56 0.95 12.07
N ASP A 79 12.08 2.18 11.91
CA ASP A 79 11.50 2.98 12.98
C ASP A 79 10.38 3.88 12.42
N PRO A 80 9.11 3.71 12.82
CA PRO A 80 8.59 2.63 13.68
C PRO A 80 8.36 1.33 12.89
N CYS A 81 8.85 0.22 13.43
CA CYS A 81 8.60 -1.11 12.86
C CYS A 81 7.21 -1.65 13.18
N ALA A 82 6.58 -2.29 12.20
CA ALA A 82 5.36 -3.07 12.42
C ALA A 82 5.64 -4.42 13.12
N ALA A 83 6.87 -4.93 13.07
CA ALA A 83 7.32 -6.17 13.71
C ALA A 83 8.85 -6.18 13.87
N ASP A 84 9.37 -7.08 14.71
CA ASP A 84 10.81 -7.30 14.84
C ASP A 84 11.44 -7.70 13.51
N PRO A 85 12.66 -7.22 13.19
CA PRO A 85 13.37 -7.64 11.99
C PRO A 85 13.71 -9.14 12.06
N LEU A 86 13.73 -9.79 10.90
CA LEU A 86 14.10 -11.20 10.79
C LEU A 86 15.51 -11.46 11.36
N SER A 87 15.66 -12.55 12.09
CA SER A 87 16.95 -13.01 12.60
C SER A 87 17.88 -13.45 11.47
N ARG A 88 19.19 -13.51 11.74
CA ARG A 88 20.18 -13.99 10.76
C ARG A 88 19.89 -15.42 10.28
N ASP A 89 19.42 -16.29 11.18
CA ASP A 89 19.08 -17.67 10.84
C ASP A 89 17.84 -17.75 9.93
N GLU A 90 16.83 -16.90 10.15
CA GLU A 90 15.67 -16.79 9.26
C GLU A 90 16.08 -16.24 7.90
N LEU A 91 16.89 -15.18 7.85
CA LEU A 91 17.41 -14.63 6.61
C LEU A 91 18.22 -15.70 5.84
N ARG A 92 19.05 -16.49 6.52
CA ARG A 92 19.78 -17.60 5.91
C ARG A 92 18.84 -18.66 5.31
N LYS A 93 17.77 -19.03 6.01
CA LYS A 93 16.74 -19.96 5.50
C LYS A 93 16.02 -19.42 4.26
N LEU A 94 15.93 -18.10 4.12
CA LEU A 94 15.39 -17.41 2.96
C LEU A 94 16.42 -17.21 1.82
N GLY A 95 17.64 -17.75 1.95
CA GLY A 95 18.67 -17.70 0.91
C GLY A 95 19.67 -16.55 1.04
N VAL A 96 19.64 -15.80 2.16
CA VAL A 96 20.55 -14.67 2.42
C VAL A 96 21.89 -15.18 2.97
N PHE A 97 22.69 -15.82 2.12
CA PHE A 97 23.96 -16.44 2.54
C PHE A 97 25.14 -15.46 2.65
N TRP A 98 25.01 -14.24 2.10
CA TRP A 98 26.10 -13.24 2.12
C TRP A 98 26.35 -12.65 3.50
N LEU A 99 25.39 -12.77 4.42
CA LEU A 99 25.55 -12.30 5.80
C LEU A 99 26.53 -13.16 6.60
N ASP A 100 26.87 -14.37 6.13
CA ASP A 100 27.83 -15.26 6.79
C ASP A 100 29.28 -15.02 6.35
N ALA A 101 29.50 -14.17 5.35
CA ALA A 101 30.84 -13.83 4.91
C ALA A 101 31.55 -13.01 6.01
N PRO A 102 32.82 -13.30 6.34
CA PRO A 102 33.57 -12.49 7.29
C PRO A 102 33.63 -11.06 6.76
N ALA A 103 33.11 -10.11 7.55
CA ALA A 103 33.12 -8.70 7.20
C ALA A 103 34.59 -8.25 7.04
N LYS A 104 35.07 -8.13 5.79
CA LYS A 104 36.40 -7.58 5.53
C LYS A 104 36.43 -6.13 6.02
N GLY A 105 37.09 -5.89 7.15
CA GLY A 105 37.52 -4.55 7.56
C GLY A 105 36.54 -3.68 8.35
N ARG A 106 35.45 -4.22 8.94
CA ARG A 106 34.62 -3.44 9.88
C ARG A 106 34.89 -3.86 11.33
N MET A 107 35.47 -2.96 12.13
CA MET A 107 35.84 -3.16 13.54
C MET A 107 34.65 -3.15 14.52
N ALA A 108 33.40 -3.06 14.03
CA ALA A 108 32.21 -3.07 14.87
C ALA A 108 31.13 -3.97 14.25
N PRO A 109 30.43 -4.81 15.04
CA PRO A 109 29.27 -5.54 14.58
C PRO A 109 28.17 -4.52 14.23
N SER A 110 27.93 -4.34 12.94
CA SER A 110 26.76 -3.63 12.44
C SER A 110 25.52 -4.42 12.82
N GLN A 111 24.66 -3.86 13.68
CA GLN A 111 23.31 -4.41 13.93
C GLN A 111 22.42 -4.36 12.68
N ALA A 112 22.75 -3.47 11.73
CA ALA A 112 22.08 -3.38 10.45
C ALA A 112 22.40 -4.61 9.58
N GLN A 113 21.36 -5.39 9.27
CA GLN A 113 21.40 -6.45 8.27
C GLN A 113 21.51 -5.81 6.88
N ASP A 114 22.52 -6.17 6.08
CA ASP A 114 22.70 -5.72 4.69
C ASP A 114 21.69 -6.44 3.77
N VAL A 115 20.39 -6.18 3.98
CA VAL A 115 19.28 -6.82 3.27
C VAL A 115 18.22 -5.77 2.94
N PHE A 116 17.98 -5.60 1.64
CA PHE A 116 16.87 -4.83 1.12
C PHE A 116 15.77 -5.78 0.66
N VAL A 117 14.52 -5.52 1.10
CA VAL A 117 13.36 -6.34 0.76
C VAL A 117 12.54 -5.63 -0.30
N THR A 118 12.18 -6.34 -1.35
CA THR A 118 11.17 -5.90 -2.32
C THR A 118 10.01 -6.90 -2.37
N ARG A 119 8.77 -6.40 -2.29
CA ARG A 119 7.55 -7.18 -2.56
C ARG A 119 6.87 -6.64 -3.81
N LEU A 120 6.77 -7.49 -4.82
CA LEU A 120 6.00 -7.23 -6.04
C LEU A 120 4.74 -8.11 -6.05
N HIS A 121 3.66 -7.58 -6.61
CA HIS A 121 2.41 -8.30 -6.80
C HIS A 121 1.93 -8.11 -8.24
N VAL A 122 1.58 -9.22 -8.87
CA VAL A 122 1.17 -9.26 -10.27
C VAL A 122 -0.11 -10.06 -10.38
N ARG A 123 -1.13 -9.47 -11.00
CA ARG A 123 -2.27 -10.21 -11.53
C ARG A 123 -1.94 -10.64 -12.94
N TYR A 124 -1.61 -11.92 -13.08
CA TYR A 124 -0.97 -12.49 -14.25
C TYR A 124 -1.96 -13.33 -15.07
N ASP A 125 -1.90 -13.21 -16.41
CA ASP A 125 -2.63 -14.03 -17.37
C ASP A 125 -1.86 -14.12 -18.71
N SER A 126 -2.27 -15.06 -19.58
CA SER A 126 -1.62 -15.31 -20.87
C SER A 126 -1.76 -14.17 -21.89
N GLU A 127 -2.80 -13.35 -21.77
CA GLU A 127 -3.10 -12.30 -22.74
C GLU A 127 -2.19 -11.08 -22.53
N HIS A 128 -1.98 -10.71 -21.27
CA HIS A 128 -1.23 -9.51 -20.88
C HIS A 128 0.24 -9.82 -20.56
N PHE A 129 0.56 -11.07 -20.20
CA PHE A 129 1.92 -11.51 -19.91
C PHE A 129 2.35 -12.73 -20.74
N PRO A 130 2.56 -12.55 -22.06
CA PRO A 130 2.98 -13.63 -22.96
C PRO A 130 4.43 -14.10 -22.72
N GLU A 131 5.24 -13.29 -22.02
CA GLU A 131 6.63 -13.60 -21.68
C GLU A 131 6.80 -13.73 -20.17
N ASP A 132 7.82 -14.47 -19.76
CA ASP A 132 8.20 -14.56 -18.35
C ASP A 132 8.72 -13.19 -17.84
N LEU A 133 8.47 -12.89 -16.56
CA LEU A 133 8.98 -11.69 -15.92
C LEU A 133 10.51 -11.75 -15.83
N VAL A 134 11.18 -10.73 -16.35
CA VAL A 134 12.64 -10.58 -16.23
C VAL A 134 12.94 -9.56 -15.15
N PHE A 135 13.61 -9.99 -14.09
CA PHE A 135 13.92 -9.16 -12.93
C PHE A 135 15.33 -8.57 -13.03
N GLN A 136 15.47 -7.34 -12.52
CA GLN A 136 16.75 -6.66 -12.35
C GLN A 136 16.85 -6.09 -10.93
N GLU A 137 17.96 -6.37 -10.26
CA GLU A 137 18.36 -5.64 -9.05
C GLU A 137 18.86 -4.25 -9.45
N THR A 138 18.32 -3.24 -8.79
CA THR A 138 18.70 -1.83 -8.99
C THR A 138 19.52 -1.30 -7.82
N GLY A 139 20.17 -0.16 -7.99
CA GLY A 139 20.77 0.59 -6.88
C GLY A 139 19.80 1.48 -6.10
N ASP A 140 18.50 1.45 -6.43
CA ASP A 140 17.51 2.31 -5.77
C ASP A 140 17.16 1.76 -4.38
N ARG A 141 17.50 2.53 -3.34
CA ARG A 141 17.19 2.22 -1.94
C ARG A 141 16.07 3.07 -1.37
N GLN A 142 15.30 3.77 -2.21
CA GLN A 142 14.16 4.56 -1.74
C GLN A 142 13.12 3.66 -1.08
N ASN A 143 12.82 3.99 0.18
CA ASN A 143 11.78 3.28 0.93
C ASN A 143 10.41 3.54 0.32
N TYR A 144 9.62 2.49 0.24
CA TYR A 144 8.24 2.51 -0.19
C TYR A 144 7.45 1.44 0.55
N GLN A 145 6.25 1.81 0.98
CA GLN A 145 5.31 0.91 1.62
C GLN A 145 3.90 1.32 1.18
N GLY A 146 3.12 0.36 0.67
CA GLY A 146 1.68 0.50 0.53
C GLY A 146 1.05 0.59 1.91
N ARG A 147 0.56 1.78 2.28
CA ARG A 147 -0.12 2.03 3.56
C ARG A 147 -1.30 2.97 3.39
N TYR A 148 -2.33 2.76 4.20
CA TYR A 148 -3.55 3.56 4.22
C TYR A 148 -3.76 4.08 5.63
N VAL A 149 -4.14 5.35 5.74
CA VAL A 149 -4.12 6.08 7.01
C VAL A 149 -5.55 6.20 7.52
N ILE A 150 -5.77 5.79 8.76
CA ILE A 150 -7.04 5.98 9.47
C ILE A 150 -6.82 7.05 10.54
N ARG A 151 -7.68 8.07 10.56
CA ARG A 151 -7.66 9.12 11.59
C ARG A 151 -8.88 9.03 12.48
N HIS A 152 -8.65 8.63 13.73
CA HIS A 152 -9.70 8.57 14.73
C HIS A 152 -10.02 9.98 15.25
N PRO A 153 -11.29 10.44 15.16
CA PRO A 153 -11.69 11.67 15.82
C PRO A 153 -11.66 11.50 17.34
N TRP A 154 -11.52 12.62 18.07
CA TRP A 154 -11.61 12.66 19.52
C TRP A 154 -13.06 12.43 19.94
N LYS A 155 -13.33 11.28 20.58
CA LYS A 155 -14.68 10.85 20.97
C LYS A 155 -15.06 11.20 22.41
N SER A 156 -14.14 11.76 23.20
CA SER A 156 -14.41 12.10 24.61
C SER A 156 -15.04 13.49 24.75
N SER A 157 -15.42 13.85 25.97
CA SER A 157 -16.02 15.16 26.28
C SER A 157 -15.11 16.30 25.84
N LEU A 158 -15.71 17.31 25.20
CA LEU A 158 -15.04 18.54 24.79
C LEU A 158 -15.42 19.62 25.80
N ASN A 159 -14.42 20.13 26.53
CA ASN A 159 -14.62 21.07 27.65
C ASN A 159 -14.42 22.53 27.20
N CYS A 160 -14.23 22.74 25.89
CA CYS A 160 -13.91 24.00 25.24
C CYS A 160 -14.76 24.17 23.97
N ASP A 161 -14.80 25.39 23.42
CA ASP A 161 -15.39 25.60 22.09
C ASP A 161 -14.60 24.83 21.03
N ALA A 162 -15.22 23.78 20.51
CA ALA A 162 -14.65 22.87 19.54
C ALA A 162 -15.33 22.99 18.16
N SER A 163 -16.10 24.05 17.91
CA SER A 163 -16.89 24.19 16.68
C SER A 163 -16.03 24.06 15.42
N ALA A 164 -14.86 24.71 15.40
CA ALA A 164 -13.89 24.61 14.31
C ALA A 164 -13.34 23.17 14.13
N TYR A 165 -13.06 22.48 15.24
CA TYR A 165 -12.62 21.09 15.22
C TYR A 165 -13.70 20.17 14.64
N LYS A 166 -14.95 20.31 15.07
CA LYS A 166 -16.07 19.50 14.57
C LYS A 166 -16.24 19.67 13.06
N ALA A 167 -16.21 20.91 12.57
CA ALA A 167 -16.29 21.22 11.14
C ALA A 167 -15.11 20.59 10.35
N ALA A 168 -13.88 20.72 10.86
CA ALA A 168 -12.70 20.15 10.22
C ALA A 168 -12.73 18.61 10.17
N VAL A 169 -13.21 17.95 11.23
CA VAL A 169 -13.41 16.49 11.23
C VAL A 169 -14.45 16.10 10.19
N ARG A 170 -15.57 16.81 10.10
CA ARG A 170 -16.63 16.52 9.13
C ARG A 170 -16.15 16.64 7.69
N GLU A 171 -15.44 17.73 7.39
CA GLU A 171 -14.84 17.95 6.06
C GLU A 171 -13.82 16.86 5.73
N ARG A 172 -12.99 16.45 6.71
CA ARG A 172 -12.03 15.37 6.54
C ARG A 172 -12.71 14.04 6.24
N GLN A 173 -13.74 13.66 7.01
CA GLN A 173 -14.48 12.41 6.80
C GLN A 173 -15.13 12.35 5.40
N GLU A 174 -15.57 13.49 4.87
CA GLU A 174 -16.08 13.57 3.50
C GLU A 174 -14.96 13.38 2.46
N ARG A 175 -13.76 13.94 2.68
CA ARG A 175 -12.59 13.66 1.82
C ARG A 175 -12.16 12.19 1.90
N GLU A 176 -12.15 11.59 3.08
CA GLU A 176 -11.87 10.16 3.28
C GLU A 176 -12.87 9.29 2.48
N ALA A 177 -14.16 9.65 2.48
CA ALA A 177 -15.19 8.97 1.69
C ALA A 177 -14.90 9.04 0.18
N GLN A 178 -14.57 10.24 -0.32
CA GLN A 178 -14.24 10.45 -1.74
C GLN A 178 -12.97 9.71 -2.14
N THR A 179 -11.95 9.73 -1.29
CA THR A 179 -10.72 8.95 -1.48
C THR A 179 -11.01 7.46 -1.59
N LEU A 180 -11.84 6.91 -0.69
CA LEU A 180 -12.21 5.50 -0.73
C LEU A 180 -12.95 5.14 -2.03
N ALA A 181 -13.93 5.94 -2.45
CA ALA A 181 -14.64 5.76 -3.72
C ALA A 181 -13.68 5.84 -4.93
N ASN A 182 -12.74 6.79 -4.92
CA ASN A 182 -11.74 6.93 -5.97
C ASN A 182 -10.76 5.77 -6.02
N LEU A 183 -10.38 5.19 -4.89
CA LEU A 183 -9.48 4.04 -4.84
C LEU A 183 -10.15 2.74 -5.28
N THR A 184 -11.41 2.52 -4.90
CA THR A 184 -12.10 1.21 -5.06
C THR A 184 -13.12 1.18 -6.19
N GLY A 185 -13.71 2.33 -6.53
CA GLY A 185 -14.89 2.40 -7.39
C GLY A 185 -16.21 2.09 -6.68
N TRP A 186 -16.20 1.97 -5.34
CA TRP A 186 -17.43 1.81 -4.55
C TRP A 186 -18.34 3.04 -4.67
N ASP A 187 -19.64 2.82 -4.51
CA ASP A 187 -20.63 3.89 -4.51
C ASP A 187 -20.40 4.84 -3.30
N ILE A 188 -20.35 6.14 -3.59
CA ILE A 188 -20.04 7.14 -2.58
C ILE A 188 -21.15 7.27 -1.53
N ASP A 189 -22.42 7.04 -1.89
CA ASP A 189 -23.53 7.14 -0.95
C ASP A 189 -23.58 5.90 -0.04
N ASP A 190 -23.21 4.72 -0.53
CA ASP A 190 -22.96 3.54 0.30
C ASP A 190 -21.83 3.78 1.32
N ILE A 191 -20.71 4.36 0.88
CA ILE A 191 -19.59 4.70 1.77
C ILE A 191 -20.06 5.67 2.86
N ARG A 192 -20.71 6.77 2.48
CA ARG A 192 -21.20 7.79 3.43
C ARG A 192 -22.13 7.21 4.49
N ARG A 193 -22.98 6.25 4.13
CA ARG A 193 -23.88 5.55 5.08
C ARG A 193 -23.12 4.79 6.17
N LYS A 194 -21.91 4.29 5.88
CA LYS A 194 -21.08 3.56 6.83
C LYS A 194 -20.22 4.46 7.73
N ILE A 195 -20.07 5.74 7.39
CA ILE A 195 -19.23 6.66 8.16
C ILE A 195 -20.03 7.18 9.36
N PRO A 196 -19.56 6.98 10.60
CA PRO A 196 -20.09 7.68 11.76
C PRO A 196 -19.61 9.13 11.70
N PHE A 197 -20.29 9.95 10.89
CA PHE A 197 -19.95 11.35 10.75
C PHE A 197 -19.98 12.03 12.11
N PHE A 198 -18.95 12.82 12.40
CA PHE A 198 -18.86 13.52 13.67
C PHE A 198 -20.04 14.48 13.78
N ASP A 199 -20.87 14.29 14.80
CA ASP A 199 -22.08 15.06 15.04
C ASP A 199 -21.72 16.54 15.21
N THR A 200 -22.00 17.29 14.17
CA THR A 200 -22.23 18.71 14.24
C THR A 200 -23.72 18.90 14.46
N ASP A 201 -24.10 19.75 15.40
CA ASP A 201 -25.43 20.39 15.41
C ASP A 201 -25.67 21.27 14.14
N GLN A 202 -24.85 21.12 13.10
CA GLN A 202 -24.98 21.78 11.82
C GLN A 202 -25.50 20.81 10.76
N PRO A 203 -26.50 21.23 9.96
CA PRO A 203 -27.02 20.42 8.87
C PRO A 203 -25.91 20.08 7.88
N ALA A 204 -26.04 18.90 7.25
CA ALA A 204 -25.14 18.49 6.17
C ALA A 204 -24.98 19.65 5.16
N PRO A 205 -23.76 19.93 4.67
CA PRO A 205 -23.57 20.96 3.65
C PRO A 205 -24.51 20.66 2.47
N PRO A 206 -25.17 21.69 1.90
CA PRO A 206 -26.11 21.48 0.81
C PRO A 206 -25.39 20.73 -0.32
N LYS A 207 -26.01 19.65 -0.83
CA LYS A 207 -25.48 18.89 -1.96
C LYS A 207 -25.20 19.88 -3.08
N GLU A 208 -23.92 20.14 -3.37
CA GLU A 208 -23.58 21.01 -4.48
C GLU A 208 -24.15 20.41 -5.76
N PRO A 209 -24.81 21.21 -6.61
CA PRO A 209 -25.38 20.71 -7.84
C PRO A 209 -24.34 20.01 -8.71
N TRP A 210 -24.74 18.95 -9.41
CA TRP A 210 -23.83 18.13 -10.21
C TRP A 210 -23.01 18.93 -11.23
N TRP A 211 -23.55 20.03 -11.76
CA TRP A 211 -22.85 20.91 -12.69
C TRP A 211 -21.67 21.65 -12.08
N LYS A 212 -21.60 21.83 -10.76
CA LYS A 212 -20.44 22.44 -10.09
C LYS A 212 -19.20 21.52 -10.01
N ARG A 213 -19.33 20.27 -10.40
CA ARG A 213 -18.28 19.23 -10.33
C ARG A 213 -17.63 18.96 -11.69
N LEU A 214 -17.89 19.81 -12.69
CA LEU A 214 -17.50 19.61 -14.09
C LEU A 214 -16.33 20.49 -14.56
N TRP A 215 -15.55 21.06 -13.64
CA TRP A 215 -14.37 21.88 -13.95
C TRP A 215 -13.21 21.58 -13.02
#